data_AF-A0A7D5LZG9-F1
#
_entry.id   AF-A0A7D5LZG9-F1
#
_cell.length_a   1.000
_cell.length_b   1.000
_cell.length_c   1.000
_cell.angle_alpha   90.00
_cell.angle_beta   90.00
_cell.angle_gamma   90.00
#
_symmetry.space_group_name_H-M   'P 1'
#
loop_
_entity.id
_entity.type
_entity.pdbx_description
1 polymer ?
#
loop_
_entity_poly.entity_id
_entity_poly.type
_entity_poly.pdbx_seq_one_letter_code
_entity_poly.pdbx_strand_id
1 'polypeptide(L)' 'MTGHMGDKARMIVHNLAMMSPDCRIYDVKKENMKYFIPDTLVQAKKEGFVMCEQCKETTNRISQND' A
#
# COMPACT_ATOMS: atom_id res chain seq x y z
N MET A 1 -1.09 -10.82 5.84
CA MET A 1 -2.46 -10.27 5.74
C MET A 1 -2.60 -9.71 4.33
N THR A 2 -3.48 -10.26 3.51
CA THR A 2 -3.68 -9.76 2.13
C THR A 2 -4.64 -8.58 2.20
N GLY A 3 -4.15 -7.37 1.91
CA GLY A 3 -4.98 -6.17 1.94
C GLY A 3 -4.22 -4.89 1.59
N HIS A 4 -4.96 -3.81 1.40
CA HIS A 4 -4.47 -2.50 1.00
C HIS A 4 -4.84 -1.47 2.06
N MET A 5 -3.85 -0.67 2.44
CA MET A 5 -4.01 0.36 3.45
C MET A 5 -3.58 1.70 2.86
N GLY A 6 -4.52 2.62 2.80
CA GLY A 6 -4.30 3.99 2.37
C GLY A 6 -3.74 4.85 3.50
N ASP A 7 -2.77 5.69 3.17
CA ASP A 7 -2.36 6.84 3.95
C ASP A 7 -2.98 8.10 3.32
N LYS A 8 -3.98 8.68 4.00
CA LYS A 8 -4.67 9.90 3.56
C LYS A 8 -3.77 11.13 3.55
N ALA A 9 -2.73 11.18 4.38
CA ALA A 9 -1.87 12.36 4.47
C ALA A 9 -0.99 12.50 3.22
N ARG A 10 -0.52 11.37 2.69
CA ARG A 10 0.33 11.32 1.48
C ARG A 10 -0.44 10.91 0.22
N MET A 11 -1.72 10.54 0.36
CA MET A 11 -2.54 9.98 -0.71
C MET A 11 -1.89 8.77 -1.38
N ILE A 12 -1.26 7.91 -0.58
CA ILE A 12 -0.62 6.67 -1.06
C ILE A 12 -1.29 5.42 -0.52
N VAL A 13 -1.22 4.32 -1.24
CA VAL A 13 -1.70 3.01 -0.80
C VAL A 13 -0.54 2.03 -0.64
N HIS A 14 -0.47 1.41 0.53
CA HIS A 14 0.49 0.37 0.90
C HIS A 14 -0.15 -1.01 0.74
N ASN A 15 0.68 -1.97 0.33
CA ASN A 15 0.29 -3.38 0.28
C ASN A 15 0.67 -4.05 1.61
N LEU A 16 -0.32 -4.52 2.37
CA LEU A 16 -0.12 -5.19 3.67
C LEU A 16 0.56 -6.56 3.54
N ALA A 17 0.56 -7.16 2.35
CA ALA A 17 1.33 -8.37 2.08
C ALA A 17 2.80 -8.06 1.75
N MET A 18 3.11 -6.82 1.36
CA MET A 18 4.45 -6.37 0.96
C MET A 18 4.89 -5.18 1.80
N MET A 19 4.84 -5.38 3.11
CA MET A 19 5.35 -4.42 4.09
C MET A 19 6.88 -4.46 4.08
N SER A 20 7.50 -3.62 3.24
CA SER A 20 8.92 -3.30 3.40
C SER A 20 9.07 -2.24 4.51
N PRO A 21 10.11 -2.31 5.37
CA PRO A 21 10.42 -1.20 6.29
C PRO A 21 10.61 0.13 5.54
N ASP A 22 11.05 0.10 4.28
CA ASP A 22 11.24 1.31 3.45
C ASP A 22 9.92 2.00 3.09
N CYS A 23 8.80 1.28 3.08
CA CYS A 23 7.50 1.87 2.76
C CYS A 23 6.91 2.68 3.94
N ARG A 24 7.54 2.62 5.14
CA ARG A 24 7.15 3.40 6.33
C ARG A 24 5.66 3.31 6.69
N ILE A 25 5.04 2.18 6.38
CA ILE A 25 3.63 1.92 6.66
C ILE A 25 3.29 2.06 8.16
N TYR A 26 4.25 1.73 9.03
CA TYR A 26 4.13 1.87 10.48
C TYR A 26 4.15 3.32 10.96
N ASP A 27 4.69 4.25 10.17
CA ASP A 27 4.71 5.68 10.50
C ASP A 27 3.38 6.38 10.17
N VAL A 28 2.48 5.69 9.45
CA VAL A 28 1.16 6.23 9.13
C VAL A 28 0.35 6.34 10.42
N LYS A 29 -0.04 7.57 10.76
CA LYS A 29 -0.88 7.81 11.94
C LYS A 29 -2.25 7.14 11.77
N LYS A 30 -2.81 6.59 12.85
CA LYS A 30 -4.13 5.91 12.87
C LYS A 30 -5.24 6.76 12.24
N GLU A 31 -5.25 8.06 12.46
CA GLU A 31 -6.21 9.02 11.87
C GLU A 31 -6.14 9.09 10.34
N ASN A 32 -4.95 8.87 9.77
CA ASN A 32 -4.69 8.92 8.34
C ASN A 32 -4.84 7.55 7.67
N MET A 33 -4.97 6.47 8.44
CA MET A 33 -5.21 5.14 7.89
C MET A 33 -6.59 5.08 7.23
N LYS A 34 -6.64 4.50 6.04
CA LYS A 34 -7.87 4.20 5.31
C LYS A 34 -7.84 2.76 4.81
N TYR A 35 -8.90 2.02 5.10
CA TYR A 35 -9.14 0.71 4.50
C TYR A 35 -10.17 0.87 3.37
N PHE A 36 -10.02 0.06 2.33
CA PHE A 36 -10.86 0.13 1.14
C PHE A 36 -11.89 -1.00 1.15
N ILE A 37 -13.09 -0.72 0.64
CA ILE A 37 -14.14 -1.71 0.45
C ILE A 37 -14.65 -1.56 -0.99
N PRO A 38 -14.39 -2.53 -1.89
CA PRO A 38 -13.62 -3.75 -1.67
C PRO A 38 -12.12 -3.47 -1.47
N ASP A 39 -11.43 -4.31 -0.69
CA ASP A 39 -9.98 -4.21 -0.45
C ASP A 39 -9.21 -4.59 -1.72
N THR A 40 -9.11 -3.61 -2.63
CA THR A 40 -8.45 -3.76 -3.92
C THR A 40 -7.69 -2.51 -4.26
N LEU A 41 -6.56 -2.67 -4.95
CA LEU A 41 -5.80 -1.54 -5.48
C LEU A 41 -6.64 -0.67 -6.44
N VAL A 42 -7.57 -1.29 -7.17
CA VAL A 42 -8.48 -0.59 -8.08
C VAL A 42 -9.37 0.38 -7.32
N GLN A 43 -9.93 -0.03 -6.18
CA GLN A 43 -10.74 0.83 -5.32
C GLN A 43 -9.90 1.98 -4.76
N ALA A 44 -8.68 1.70 -4.28
CA ALA A 44 -7.77 2.74 -3.81
C ALA A 44 -7.47 3.79 -4.89
N LYS A 45 -7.20 3.35 -6.13
CA LYS A 45 -6.98 4.25 -7.27
C LYS A 45 -8.22 5.09 -7.62
N LYS A 46 -9.42 4.50 -7.54
CA LYS A 46 -10.68 5.25 -7.76
C LYS A 46 -10.87 6.36 -6.73
N GLU A 47 -10.36 6.17 -5.51
CA GLU A 47 -10.39 7.16 -4.45
C GLU A 47 -9.22 8.15 -4.50
N GLY A 48 -8.37 8.08 -5.54
CA GLY A 48 -7.27 9.01 -5.77
C GLY A 48 -5.95 8.62 -5.12
N PHE A 49 -5.85 7.42 -4.53
CA PHE A 49 -4.61 6.96 -3.92
C PHE A 49 -3.64 6.40 -4.96
N VAL A 50 -2.37 6.74 -4.81
CA VAL A 50 -1.27 6.25 -5.65
C VAL A 50 -0.55 5.10 -4.93
N MET A 51 -0.22 4.03 -5.64
CA MET A 51 0.49 2.91 -5.00
C MET A 51 1.89 3.32 -4.56
N CYS A 52 2.22 3.00 -3.31
CA CYS A 52 3.54 3.25 -2.72
C CYS A 52 4.64 2.59 -3.58
N GLU A 53 5.65 3.36 -3.96
CA GLU A 53 6.73 2.92 -4.85
C GLU A 53 7.53 1.76 -4.25
N GLN A 54 7.78 1.80 -2.93
CA GLN A 54 8.49 0.74 -2.21
C GLN A 54 7.68 -0.57 -2.19
N CYS A 55 6.35 -0.46 -2.07
CA CYS A 55 5.46 -1.62 -2.19
C CYS A 55 5.38 -2.15 -3.63
N LYS A 56 5.57 -1.32 -4.67
CA LYS A 56 5.65 -1.78 -6.08
C LYS A 56 6.95 -2.51 -6.37
N GLU A 57 8.07 -1.96 -5.92
CA GLU A 57 9.40 -2.50 -6.24
C GLU A 57 9.62 -3.89 -5.63
N THR A 58 9.03 -4.12 -4.44
CA THR A 58 9.11 -5.44 -3.79
C THR A 58 8.40 -6.52 -4.61
N THR A 59 7.36 -6.19 -5.40
CA THR A 59 6.70 -7.14 -6.32
C THR A 59 7.65 -7.62 -7.42
N ASN A 60 8.46 -6.72 -7.98
CA ASN A 60 9.40 -7.07 -9.05
C ASN A 60 10.57 -7.93 -8.56
N ARG A 61 11.02 -7.76 -7.30
CA ARG A 61 12.14 -8.54 -6.74
C ARG A 61 11.78 -9.99 -6.41
N ILE A 62 10.50 -10.28 -6.17
CA ILE A 62 10.03 -11.66 -5.97
C ILE A 62 9.95 -12.40 -7.32
N SER A 63 9.64 -11.69 -8.42
CA SER A 63 9.56 -12.29 -9.77
C SER A 63 10.92 -12.50 -10.47
N GLN A 64 12.05 -12.27 -9.82
CA GLN A 64 13.39 -12.59 -10.36
C GLN A 64 14.09 -13.75 -9.63
N ASN A 65 13.39 -14.46 -8.74
CA ASN A 65 13.89 -15.66 -8.09
C ASN A 65 12.90 -16.83 -8.27
N ASP A 66 12.49 -17.11 -9.51
CA ASP A 66 11.91 -18.40 -9.91
C ASP A 66 12.38 -18.76 -11.33
#